data_AF-A0A4Y9ZJ85-F1
#
_entry.id   AF-A0A4Y9ZJ85-F1
#
_cell.length_a   1.000
_cell.length_b   1.000
_cell.length_c   1.000
_cell.angle_alpha   90.00
_cell.angle_beta   90.00
_cell.angle_gamma   90.00
#
_symmetry.space_group_name_H-M   'P 1'
#
loop_
_entity.id
_entity.type
_entity.pdbx_description
1 polymer ?
#
loop_
_entity_poly.entity_id
_entity_poly.type
_entity_poly.pdbx_seq_one_letter_code
_entity_poly.pdbx_strand_id
1 'polypeptide(L)'
;MTARRQASTTSLSKYARASSPDPNVRSLDFCNAFWGLADGGVDVLFARMRGAARTMDELKGFWKERAQIEEDYAKRLGKLAKLTAGRDEIGELRNSLDTL
;
A
#
# COMPACT_ATOMS: atom_id res chain seq x y z
N MET A 1 38.61 -14.04 20.25
CA MET A 1 38.11 -13.90 18.87
C MET A 1 36.64 -13.48 18.92
N THR A 2 36.34 -12.22 18.64
CA THR A 2 34.95 -11.73 18.56
C THR A 2 34.37 -12.08 17.20
N ALA A 3 33.46 -13.05 17.17
CA ALA A 3 32.74 -13.41 15.95
C ALA A 3 31.87 -12.23 15.51
N ARG A 4 32.22 -11.62 14.36
CA ARG A 4 31.43 -10.56 13.73
C ARG A 4 30.08 -11.15 13.32
N ARG A 5 29.01 -10.82 14.06
CA ARG A 5 27.64 -11.22 13.72
C ARG A 5 27.33 -10.78 12.29
N GLN A 6 27.06 -11.73 11.41
CA GLN A 6 26.54 -11.45 10.07
C GLN A 6 25.18 -10.76 10.22
N ALA A 7 24.97 -9.67 9.48
CA ALA A 7 23.69 -8.98 9.47
C ALA A 7 22.62 -9.91 8.88
N SER A 8 21.52 -10.12 9.60
CA SER A 8 20.40 -10.95 9.13
C SER A 8 19.91 -10.46 7.77
N THR A 9 19.80 -11.37 6.81
CA THR A 9 19.33 -11.07 5.45
C THR A 9 17.86 -10.63 5.41
N THR A 10 17.13 -10.84 6.51
CA THR A 10 15.76 -10.39 6.75
C THR A 10 15.66 -9.03 7.47
N SER A 11 16.79 -8.34 7.69
CA SER A 11 16.79 -7.08 8.42
C SER A 11 15.96 -6.02 7.70
N LEU A 12 14.90 -5.56 8.36
CA LEU A 12 14.04 -4.46 7.90
C LEU A 12 14.64 -3.07 8.20
N SER A 13 15.89 -3.01 8.68
CA SER A 13 16.60 -1.77 9.01
C SER A 13 16.64 -0.77 7.85
N LYS A 14 16.61 -1.24 6.60
CA LYS A 14 16.53 -0.39 5.39
C LYS A 14 15.24 0.44 5.28
N TYR A 15 14.19 0.09 6.03
CA TYR A 15 12.91 0.80 6.06
C TYR A 15 12.79 1.77 7.24
N ALA A 16 13.80 1.87 8.10
CA ALA A 16 13.82 2.81 9.21
C ALA A 16 13.93 4.27 8.69
N ARG A 17 13.03 5.14 9.14
CA ARG A 17 13.04 6.59 8.91
C ARG A 17 13.77 7.33 10.05
N ALA A 18 14.11 8.59 9.85
CA ALA A 18 14.83 9.40 10.86
C ALA A 18 14.11 9.53 12.22
N SER A 19 12.79 9.35 12.27
CA SER A 19 11.99 9.33 13.49
C SER A 19 11.80 7.93 14.10
N SER A 20 12.44 6.91 13.55
CA SER A 20 12.33 5.55 14.07
C SER A 20 13.11 5.42 15.36
N PRO A 21 12.61 4.66 16.35
CA PRO A 21 13.42 4.26 17.50
C PRO A 21 14.73 3.60 17.03
N ASP A 22 15.83 3.86 17.73
CA ASP A 22 17.14 3.29 17.38
C ASP A 22 17.07 1.75 17.37
N PRO A 23 17.30 1.10 16.22
CA PRO A 23 17.19 -0.34 16.10
C PRO A 23 18.27 -1.12 16.88
N ASN A 24 19.29 -0.44 17.42
CA ASN A 24 20.32 -1.08 18.26
C ASN A 24 19.93 -1.17 19.75
N VAL A 25 18.76 -0.65 20.13
CA VAL A 25 18.25 -0.78 21.49
C VAL A 25 17.77 -2.22 21.70
N ARG A 26 18.61 -3.05 22.35
CA ARG A 26 18.33 -4.47 22.63
C ARG A 26 17.03 -4.75 23.39
N SER A 27 16.45 -3.76 24.06
CA SER A 27 15.14 -3.89 24.72
C SER A 27 13.93 -3.79 23.77
N LEU A 28 14.14 -3.34 22.53
CA LEU A 28 13.14 -3.33 21.47
C LEU A 28 13.20 -4.59 20.59
N ASP A 29 14.20 -5.45 20.79
CA ASP A 29 14.26 -6.74 20.14
C ASP A 29 13.05 -7.56 20.55
N PHE A 30 12.30 -8.04 19.55
CA PHE A 30 11.09 -8.82 19.74
C PHE A 30 11.29 -9.99 20.72
N CYS A 31 12.43 -10.68 20.67
CA CYS A 31 12.73 -11.78 21.59
C CYS A 31 12.95 -11.36 23.05
N ASN A 32 13.12 -10.08 23.37
CA ASN A 32 13.44 -9.58 24.71
C ASN A 32 12.30 -8.76 25.36
N ALA A 33 11.26 -8.39 24.60
CA ALA A 33 10.24 -7.44 25.04
C ALA A 33 8.94 -8.07 25.60
N PHE A 34 8.76 -9.39 25.49
CA PHE A 34 7.47 -10.06 25.76
C PHE A 34 7.48 -11.05 26.96
N TRP A 35 8.53 -11.04 27.79
CA TRP A 35 8.69 -11.91 28.98
C TRP A 35 8.22 -11.24 30.29
N GLY A 36 7.17 -10.43 30.22
CA GLY A 36 6.60 -9.72 31.37
C GLY A 36 5.92 -10.66 32.38
N LEU A 37 5.34 -10.09 33.45
CA LEU A 37 4.65 -10.86 34.48
C LEU A 37 3.52 -11.71 33.86
N ALA A 38 3.54 -13.03 34.13
CA ALA A 38 2.62 -14.04 33.61
C ALA A 38 2.74 -14.41 32.11
N ASP A 39 3.87 -14.13 31.45
CA ASP A 39 4.16 -14.55 30.06
C ASP A 39 3.14 -14.10 28.99
N GLY A 40 2.27 -13.13 29.31
CA GLY A 40 1.17 -12.67 28.44
C GLY A 40 1.59 -11.89 27.19
N GLY A 41 2.89 -11.73 26.93
CA GLY A 41 3.38 -10.99 25.77
C GLY A 41 3.08 -11.68 24.43
N VAL A 42 2.99 -13.01 24.42
CA VAL A 42 2.63 -13.80 23.22
C VAL A 42 1.18 -13.53 22.78
N ASP A 43 0.26 -13.36 23.72
CA ASP A 43 -1.14 -13.07 23.40
C ASP A 43 -1.32 -11.68 22.79
N VAL A 44 -0.60 -10.67 23.30
CA VAL A 44 -0.56 -9.32 22.73
C VAL A 44 -0.06 -9.35 21.28
N LEU A 45 0.95 -10.17 21.00
CA LEU A 45 1.44 -10.35 19.64
C LEU A 45 0.39 -11.00 18.74
N PHE A 46 -0.22 -12.10 19.17
CA PHE A 46 -1.23 -12.76 18.35
C PHE A 46 -2.42 -11.84 18.09
N ALA A 47 -2.84 -11.05 19.07
CA ALA A 47 -3.86 -10.03 18.89
C ALA A 47 -3.43 -8.99 17.83
N ARG A 48 -2.20 -8.47 17.92
CA ARG A 48 -1.65 -7.52 16.93
C ARG A 48 -1.58 -8.12 15.53
N MET A 49 -1.09 -9.36 15.39
CA MET A 49 -0.95 -10.03 14.10
C MET A 49 -2.32 -10.31 13.45
N ARG A 50 -3.32 -10.73 14.25
CA ARG A 50 -4.70 -10.88 13.76
C ARG A 50 -5.29 -9.54 13.32
N GLY A 51 -5.02 -8.46 14.05
CA GLY A 51 -5.39 -7.10 13.67
C GLY A 51 -4.76 -6.69 12.34
N ALA A 52 -3.45 -6.90 12.19
CA ALA A 52 -2.73 -6.58 10.96
C ALA A 52 -3.24 -7.38 9.74
N ALA A 53 -3.55 -8.66 9.92
CA ALA A 53 -4.15 -9.47 8.85
C ALA A 53 -5.50 -8.89 8.39
N ARG A 54 -6.37 -8.50 9.33
CA ARG A 54 -7.64 -7.86 9.02
C ARG A 54 -7.47 -6.54 8.26
N THR A 55 -6.53 -5.70 8.68
CA THR A 55 -6.22 -4.45 7.98
C THR A 55 -5.71 -4.70 6.55
N MET A 56 -4.95 -5.77 6.33
CA MET A 56 -4.52 -6.15 4.98
C MET A 56 -5.69 -6.58 4.08
N ASP A 57 -6.66 -7.30 4.64
CA ASP A 57 -7.88 -7.68 3.90
C ASP A 57 -8.74 -6.45 3.57
N GLU A 58 -8.88 -5.51 4.52
CA GLU A 58 -9.55 -4.23 4.30
C GLU A 58 -8.86 -3.41 3.21
N LEU A 59 -7.53 -3.34 3.24
CA LEU A 59 -6.74 -2.64 2.22
C LEU A 59 -6.92 -3.26 0.83
N LYS A 60 -6.96 -4.60 0.75
CA LYS A 60 -7.26 -5.30 -0.49
C LYS A 60 -8.65 -4.98 -1.01
N GLY A 61 -9.65 -4.91 -0.12
CA GLY A 61 -11.01 -4.48 -0.45
C GLY A 61 -11.03 -3.06 -1.01
N PHE A 62 -10.36 -2.12 -0.34
CA PHE A 62 -10.24 -0.73 -0.79
C PHE A 62 -9.67 -0.61 -2.21
N TRP A 63 -8.58 -1.33 -2.51
CA TRP A 63 -7.98 -1.30 -3.84
C TRP A 63 -8.86 -1.93 -4.92
N LYS A 64 -9.65 -2.95 -4.56
CA LYS A 64 -10.61 -3.56 -5.49
C LYS A 64 -11.72 -2.57 -5.87
N GLU A 65 -12.30 -1.88 -4.90
CA GLU A 65 -13.31 -0.84 -5.15
C GLU A 65 -12.72 0.30 -5.99
N ARG A 66 -11.50 0.77 -5.65
CA ARG A 66 -10.81 1.78 -6.44
C ARG A 66 -10.59 1.33 -7.89
N ALA A 67 -10.17 0.09 -8.11
CA ALA A 67 -9.99 -0.44 -9.47
C ALA A 67 -11.30 -0.49 -10.26
N GLN A 68 -12.43 -0.84 -9.62
CA GLN A 68 -13.74 -0.83 -10.26
C GLN A 68 -14.18 0.58 -10.66
N ILE A 69 -13.94 1.58 -9.81
CA ILE A 69 -14.23 2.98 -10.13
C ILE A 69 -13.44 3.43 -11.36
N GLU A 70 -12.15 3.11 -11.42
CA GLU A 70 -11.30 3.45 -12.57
C GLU A 70 -11.75 2.74 -13.84
N GLU A 71 -12.17 1.47 -13.75
CA GLU A 71 -12.70 0.71 -14.88
C GLU A 71 -13.99 1.36 -15.44
N ASP A 72 -14.91 1.74 -14.57
CA ASP A 72 -16.16 2.40 -14.96
C ASP A 72 -15.92 3.80 -15.52
N TYR A 73 -14.98 4.55 -14.95
CA TYR A 73 -14.56 5.84 -15.47
C TYR A 73 -13.99 5.71 -16.89
N ALA A 74 -13.06 4.77 -17.10
CA ALA A 74 -12.49 4.49 -18.41
C ALA A 74 -13.54 4.04 -19.43
N LYS A 75 -14.50 3.19 -19.04
CA LYS A 75 -15.62 2.79 -19.90
C LYS A 75 -16.49 3.97 -20.30
N ARG A 76 -16.80 4.88 -19.37
CA ARG A 76 -17.59 6.08 -19.65
C ARG A 76 -16.86 7.05 -20.57
N LEU A 77 -15.57 7.27 -20.33
CA LEU A 77 -14.71 8.06 -21.22
C LEU A 77 -14.62 7.44 -22.62
N GLY A 78 -14.42 6.12 -22.72
CA GLY A 78 -14.34 5.43 -24.00
C GLY A 78 -15.65 5.47 -24.80
N LYS A 79 -16.80 5.58 -24.14
CA LYS A 79 -18.09 5.84 -24.80
C LYS A 79 -18.19 7.30 -25.26
N LEU A 80 -17.74 8.24 -24.42
CA LEU A 80 -17.75 9.67 -24.73
C LEU A 80 -16.86 10.00 -25.94
N ALA A 81 -15.66 9.45 -26.02
CA ALA A 81 -14.72 9.66 -27.13
C ALA A 81 -15.25 9.16 -28.49
N LYS A 82 -16.25 8.28 -28.50
CA LYS A 82 -16.91 7.82 -29.74
C LYS A 82 -18.06 8.72 -30.18
N LEU A 83 -18.49 9.65 -29.32
CA LEU A 83 -19.50 10.65 -29.69
C LEU A 83 -18.81 11.74 -30.51
N THR A 84 -19.23 11.88 -31.75
CA THR A 84 -18.73 12.94 -32.64
C THR A 84 -19.32 14.28 -32.21
N ALA A 85 -18.48 15.21 -31.75
CA ALA A 85 -18.86 16.59 -31.49
C ALA A 85 -18.82 17.43 -32.79
N GLY A 86 -19.79 18.32 -32.97
CA GLY A 86 -19.86 19.18 -34.17
C GLY A 86 -20.28 18.43 -35.42
N ARG A 87 -21.38 17.67 -35.36
CA ARG A 87 -21.95 16.95 -36.51
C ARG A 87 -22.27 17.88 -37.70
N ASP A 88 -22.62 19.12 -37.41
CA ASP A 88 -22.93 20.16 -38.40
C ASP A 88 -21.73 21.08 -38.71
N GLU A 89 -20.58 20.85 -38.08
CA GLU A 89 -19.37 21.62 -38.31
C GLU A 89 -18.63 21.11 -39.57
N ILE A 90 -18.02 22.04 -40.30
CA ILE A 90 -17.30 21.77 -41.54
C ILE A 90 -15.91 22.42 -41.56
N GLY A 91 -15.03 21.95 -42.45
CA GLY A 91 -13.70 22.53 -42.64
C GLY A 91 -12.75 22.29 -41.46
N GLU A 92 -11.87 23.25 -41.20
CA GLU A 92 -10.80 23.13 -40.19
C GLU A 92 -11.33 22.99 -38.76
N LEU A 93 -12.48 23.58 -38.45
CA LEU A 93 -13.10 23.47 -37.12
C LEU A 93 -13.53 22.03 -36.84
N ARG A 94 -14.14 21.35 -37.81
CA ARG A 94 -14.49 19.92 -37.69
C ARG A 94 -13.25 19.06 -37.44
N ASN A 95 -12.17 19.31 -38.17
CA ASN A 95 -10.90 18.59 -37.98
C ASN A 95 -10.33 18.78 -36.58
N SER A 96 -10.43 19.99 -36.01
CA SER A 96 -9.98 20.24 -34.65
C SER A 96 -10.82 19.50 -33.60
N LEU A 97 -12.14 19.38 -33.83
CA LEU A 97 -13.05 18.66 -32.93
C LEU A 97 -12.84 17.14 -32.95
N ASP A 98 -12.38 16.58 -34.07
CA ASP A 98 -12.06 15.14 -34.17
C ASP A 98 -10.76 14.75 -33.46
N THR A 99 -9.94 15.73 -33.04
CA THR A 99 -8.73 15.47 -32.22
C THR A 99 -8.98 15.43 -30.71
N LEU A 100 -10.19 15.76 -30.28
CA LEU A 100 -10.62 15.76 -28.88
C LEU A 100 -11.10 14.37 -28.43
#